data_AF-A0A7K6AW78-F1
#
_entry.id   AF-A0A7K6AW78-F1
#
_cell.length_a   1.000
_cell.length_b   1.000
_cell.length_c   1.000
_cell.angle_alpha   90.00
_cell.angle_beta   90.00
_cell.angle_gamma   90.00
#
_symmetry.space_group_name_H-M   'P 1'
#
loop_
_entity.id
_entity.type
_entity.pdbx_description
1 polymer ?
#
loop_
_entity_poly.entity_id
_entity_poly.type
_entity_poly.pdbx_seq_one_letter_code
_entity_poly.pdbx_strand_id
1 'polypeptide(L)'
;GCPLVRDVFELTGEFCRVPKRRCHRHYCWEKLRRAEVDLERVRVWYKLDELFEQERNVRAAMTNRAGLLALMLHQTIQHDPL
;
A
#
# COMPACT_ATOMS: atom_id res chain seq x y z
N GLY A 1 -27.60 -9.02 9.74
CA GLY A 1 -27.47 -7.70 10.40
C GLY A 1 -26.01 -7.41 10.68
N CYS A 2 -25.68 -6.50 11.60
CA CYS A 2 -24.29 -6.28 12.05
C CYS A 2 -23.67 -7.57 12.60
N PRO A 3 -22.40 -7.90 12.31
CA PRO A 3 -21.69 -9.00 12.97
C PRO A 3 -21.66 -8.75 14.49
N LEU A 4 -21.93 -9.79 15.27
CA LEU A 4 -21.77 -9.74 16.72
C LEU A 4 -20.34 -10.13 17.08
N VAL A 5 -19.80 -9.45 18.09
CA VAL A 5 -18.45 -9.68 18.59
C VAL A 5 -18.50 -9.96 20.09
N ARG A 6 -17.70 -10.93 20.54
CA ARG A 6 -17.40 -11.15 21.94
C ARG A 6 -16.14 -10.37 22.29
N ASP A 7 -16.19 -9.66 23.42
CA ASP A 7 -15.08 -8.84 23.91
C ASP A 7 -14.52 -7.88 22.84
N VAL A 8 -15.40 -7.35 21.97
CA VAL A 8 -15.11 -6.39 20.88
C VAL A 8 -14.27 -6.94 19.71
N PHE A 9 -13.42 -7.94 19.94
CA PHE A 9 -12.45 -8.41 18.95
C PHE A 9 -12.78 -9.77 18.32
N GLU A 10 -13.50 -10.64 19.03
CA GLU A 10 -13.77 -12.00 18.57
C GLU A 10 -15.11 -12.04 17.82
N LEU A 11 -15.07 -12.32 16.52
CA LEU A 11 -16.30 -12.57 15.76
C LEU A 11 -16.98 -13.84 16.27
N THR A 12 -18.24 -13.74 16.69
CA THR A 12 -18.99 -14.89 17.18
C THR A 12 -19.57 -15.76 16.06
N GLY A 13 -19.46 -15.31 14.80
CA GLY A 13 -20.13 -15.92 13.64
C GLY A 13 -21.63 -15.60 13.57
N GLU A 14 -22.18 -14.95 14.59
CA GLU A 14 -23.57 -14.55 14.63
C GLU A 14 -23.77 -13.12 14.11
N PHE A 15 -25.00 -12.84 13.69
CA PHE A 15 -25.41 -11.52 13.24
C PHE A 15 -26.59 -11.01 14.05
N CYS A 16 -26.64 -9.69 14.21
CA CYS A 16 -27.81 -9.03 14.76
C CYS A 16 -29.05 -9.39 13.92
N ARG A 17 -30.06 -9.97 14.59
CA ARG A 17 -31.33 -10.41 14.01
C ARG A 17 -32.40 -9.33 13.99
N VAL A 18 -32.18 -8.21 14.70
CA VAL A 18 -33.13 -7.08 14.71
C VAL A 18 -33.15 -6.41 13.33
N PRO A 19 -34.33 -6.12 12.76
CA PRO A 19 -34.42 -5.40 11.49
C PRO A 19 -33.64 -4.09 11.54
N LYS A 20 -32.91 -3.77 10.47
CA LYS A 20 -31.99 -2.63 10.38
C LYS A 20 -32.60 -1.31 10.83
N ARG A 21 -33.86 -1.02 10.44
CA ARG A 21 -34.58 0.21 10.80
C ARG A 21 -34.96 0.31 12.28
N ARG A 22 -34.91 -0.80 13.03
CA ARG A 22 -35.31 -0.90 14.44
C ARG A 22 -34.11 -1.15 15.38
N CYS A 23 -32.93 -1.42 14.82
CA CYS A 23 -31.73 -1.68 15.62
C CYS A 23 -31.04 -0.36 15.99
N HIS A 24 -31.15 0.03 17.26
CA HIS A 24 -30.47 1.22 17.81
C HIS A 24 -29.00 0.95 18.19
N ARG A 25 -28.65 -0.31 18.51
CA ARG A 25 -27.28 -0.69 18.88
C ARG A 25 -26.29 -0.66 17.71
N HIS A 26 -26.75 -0.91 16.49
CA HIS A 26 -25.91 -0.98 15.29
C HIS A 26 -26.31 0.07 14.26
N TYR A 27 -26.61 1.28 14.74
CA TYR A 27 -27.00 2.38 13.88
C TYR A 27 -25.92 2.67 12.85
N CYS A 28 -26.29 2.72 11.57
CA CYS A 28 -25.38 3.00 10.45
C CYS A 28 -24.14 2.10 10.33
N TRP A 29 -24.09 0.91 10.96
CA TRP A 29 -22.89 0.05 10.98
C TRP A 29 -22.32 -0.23 9.59
N GLU A 30 -23.17 -0.50 8.59
CA GLU A 30 -22.72 -0.78 7.22
C GLU A 30 -22.03 0.42 6.57
N LYS A 31 -22.50 1.64 6.87
CA LYS A 31 -21.88 2.86 6.33
C LYS A 31 -20.50 3.06 6.96
N LEU A 32 -20.40 2.86 8.28
CA LEU A 32 -19.13 2.95 9.00
C LEU A 32 -18.14 1.88 8.53
N ARG A 33 -18.58 0.61 8.43
CA ARG A 33 -17.73 -0.48 7.94
C ARG A 33 -17.27 -0.26 6.51
N ARG A 34 -18.14 0.26 5.64
CA ARG A 34 -17.77 0.59 4.26
C ARG A 34 -16.72 1.72 4.24
N ALA A 35 -16.90 2.76 5.02
CA ALA A 35 -15.93 3.85 5.12
C ALA A 35 -14.56 3.38 5.63
N GLU A 36 -14.53 2.46 6.60
CA GLU A 36 -13.30 1.85 7.09
C GLU A 36 -12.57 1.06 5.99
N VAL A 37 -13.27 0.19 5.28
CA VAL A 37 -12.70 -0.59 4.15
C VAL A 37 -12.24 0.34 3.02
N ASP A 38 -13.00 1.40 2.74
CA ASP A 38 -12.63 2.39 1.73
C ASP A 38 -11.34 3.13 2.13
N LEU A 39 -11.19 3.48 3.42
CA LEU A 39 -9.98 4.11 3.94
C LEU A 39 -8.77 3.17 3.87
N GLU A 40 -8.92 1.90 4.24
CA GLU A 40 -7.87 0.88 4.09
C GLU A 40 -7.43 0.75 2.64
N ARG A 41 -8.39 0.70 1.70
CA ARG A 41 -8.09 0.63 0.27
C ARG A 41 -7.29 1.85 -0.19
N VAL A 42 -7.70 3.06 0.20
CA VAL A 42 -6.98 4.30 -0.13
C VAL A 42 -5.55 4.28 0.43
N ARG A 43 -5.34 3.82 1.66
CA ARG A 43 -4.00 3.69 2.26
C ARG A 43 -3.10 2.75 1.46
N VAL A 44 -3.62 1.60 1.04
CA VAL A 44 -2.86 0.65 0.23
C VAL A 44 -2.49 1.27 -1.12
N TRP A 45 -3.41 1.99 -1.76
CA TRP A 45 -3.13 2.71 -3.01
C TRP A 45 -2.03 3.76 -2.86
N TYR A 46 -2.07 4.57 -1.81
CA TYR A 46 -1.00 5.52 -1.53
C TYR A 46 0.35 4.84 -1.34
N LYS A 47 0.38 3.71 -0.63
CA LYS A 47 1.64 2.97 -0.45
C LYS A 47 2.18 2.41 -1.76
N LEU A 48 1.29 1.93 -2.63
CA LEU A 48 1.66 1.42 -3.93
C LEU A 48 2.26 2.52 -4.82
N ASP A 49 1.63 3.71 -4.84
CA ASP A 49 2.11 4.88 -5.57
C ASP A 49 3.50 5.33 -5.09
N GLU A 50 3.70 5.40 -3.77
CA GLU A 50 5.00 5.70 -3.16
C GLU A 50 6.09 4.70 -3.61
N LEU A 51 5.77 3.40 -3.64
CA LEU A 51 6.71 2.36 -4.06
C LEU A 51 7.03 2.46 -5.56
N PHE A 52 6.04 2.75 -6.41
CA PHE A 52 6.28 2.97 -7.84
C PHE A 52 7.18 4.18 -8.10
N GLU A 53 6.98 5.26 -7.37
CA GLU A 53 7.83 6.44 -7.48
C GLU A 53 9.26 6.16 -7.00
N GLN A 54 9.43 5.41 -5.90
CA GLN A 54 10.74 4.94 -5.44
C GLN A 54 11.43 4.08 -6.50
N GLU A 55 10.71 3.12 -7.08
CA GLU A 55 11.25 2.28 -8.15
C GLU A 55 11.69 3.11 -9.36
N ARG A 56 10.87 4.07 -9.79
CA ARG A 56 11.19 4.97 -10.90
C ARG A 56 12.49 5.74 -10.62
N ASN A 57 12.64 6.28 -9.41
CA ASN A 57 13.82 7.03 -9.01
C ASN A 57 15.09 6.16 -9.00
N VAL A 58 14.99 4.94 -8.48
CA VAL A 58 16.11 3.98 -8.51
C VAL A 58 16.49 3.62 -9.93
N ARG A 59 15.52 3.30 -10.80
CA ARG A 59 15.76 2.98 -12.21
C ARG A 59 16.42 4.16 -12.95
N ALA A 60 15.96 5.38 -12.72
CA ALA A 60 16.58 6.57 -13.29
C ALA A 60 18.02 6.76 -12.80
N ALA A 61 18.29 6.59 -11.50
CA ALA A 61 19.62 6.68 -10.94
C ALA A 61 20.57 5.61 -11.51
N MET A 62 20.10 4.37 -11.69
CA MET A 62 20.88 3.30 -12.32
C MET A 62 21.23 3.62 -13.78
N THR A 63 20.26 4.10 -14.57
CA THR A 63 20.49 4.50 -15.97
C THR A 63 21.51 5.64 -16.07
N ASN A 64 21.37 6.67 -15.23
CA ASN A 64 22.31 7.79 -15.18
C ASN A 64 23.73 7.33 -14.83
N ARG A 65 23.87 6.40 -13.88
CA ARG A 65 25.17 5.82 -13.50
C ARG A 65 25.80 5.00 -14.63
N ALA A 66 25.02 4.20 -15.34
CA ALA A 66 25.50 3.42 -16.49
C ALA A 66 26.01 4.34 -17.62
N GLY A 67 25.29 5.43 -17.91
CA GLY A 67 25.72 6.44 -18.87
C GLY A 67 27.06 7.10 -18.50
N LEU A 68 27.27 7.37 -17.21
CA LEU A 68 28.53 7.92 -16.68
C LEU A 68 29.69 6.91 -16.78
N LEU A 69 29.47 5.64 -16.47
CA LEU A 69 30.49 4.60 -16.62
C LEU A 69 30.97 4.46 -18.06
N ALA A 70 30.07 4.52 -19.04
CA ALA A 70 30.44 4.50 -20.45
C ALA A 70 31.34 5.69 -20.81
N LEU A 71 31.05 6.89 -20.27
CA LEU A 71 31.92 8.06 -20.44
C LEU A 71 33.25 7.93 -19.71
N MET A 72 33.31 7.30 -18.53
CA MET A 72 34.58 7.14 -17.82
C MET A 72 35.49 6.09 -18.46
N LEU A 73 34.92 5.08 -19.13
CA LEU A 73 35.65 3.96 -19.72
C LEU A 73 35.92 4.11 -21.23
N HIS A 74 35.56 5.25 -21.84
CA HIS A 74 35.78 5.49 -23.26
C HIS A 74 37.27 5.47 -23.67
N GLN A 75 38.18 5.63 -22.71
CA GLN A 75 39.62 5.45 -22.90
C GLN A 75 40.23 4.65 -21.74
N THR A 76 40.97 3.60 -22.09
CA THR A 76 41.89 2.92 -21.18
C THR A 76 43.31 3.33 -21.56
N ILE A 77 43.99 4.10 -20.70
CA ILE A 77 45.40 4.41 -20.89
C ILE A 77 46.21 3.23 -20.34
N GLN A 78 46.91 2.50 -21.21
CA GLN A 78 47.87 1.48 -20.79
C GLN A 78 49.14 2.19 -20.31
N HIS A 79 49.44 2.09 -19.01
CA HIS A 79 50.73 2.49 -18.46
C HIS A 79 51.61 1.25 -18.34
N ASP A 80 52.25 0.84 -19.44
CA ASP A 80 53.27 -0.21 -19.40
C ASP A 80 54.63 0.42 -19.71
N PRO A 81 55.57 0.48 -18.75
CA PRO A 81 56.93 0.92 -18.99
C PRO A 81 57.79 -0.29 -19.36
N LEU A 82 58.12 -0.43 -20.64
CA LEU A 82 59.33 -1.15 -21.06
C LEU A 82 60.58 -0.34 -20.67
#